data_AF-A0A0A2STM2-F1
#
_entry.id   AF-A0A0A2STM2-F1
#
_cell.length_a   1.000
_cell.length_b   1.000
_cell.length_c   1.000
_cell.angle_alpha   90.00
_cell.angle_beta   90.00
_cell.angle_gamma   90.00
#
_symmetry.space_group_name_H-M   'P 1'
#
loop_
_entity.id
_entity.type
_entity.pdbx_description
1 polymer ?
#
loop_
_entity_poly.entity_id
_entity_poly.type
_entity_poly.pdbx_seq_one_letter_code
_entity_poly.pdbx_strand_id
1 'polypeptide(L)'
;MKTSISNSKDRGPKRKLPEELISQNPGIVKSISPMPVNELLPTAMSNKVADIFEIDPSIVRGYSKTNTQVPYVNSVSGTTFVLVAVLTHYIEKYKNDSNLENDTNHIIQAFLSFTCKCGYHSLAEMQDVLNDPAVKEIFATNNITIHDLPQKALDAAIAASGEYATRITLQHRLHEHISERGPSLTHVESNDRSKPSLSFFRKCYPIVLSIYGVRENKATGPRVTEAIKKIREEQGNVPALQAAFNFMHWARQKHRHFNTTELKELIVKMRTEIQQENCNNHPKGCIII
;
A
#
# COMPACT_ATOMS: atom_id res chain seq x y z
N MET A 1 -8.54 14.00 -38.28
CA MET A 1 -7.76 14.82 -37.32
C MET A 1 -7.66 14.07 -36.00
N LYS A 2 -6.45 13.75 -35.51
CA LYS A 2 -6.27 13.28 -34.13
C LYS A 2 -6.54 14.47 -33.21
N THR A 3 -7.59 14.38 -32.40
CA THR A 3 -7.87 15.33 -31.32
C THR A 3 -6.72 15.31 -30.32
N SER A 4 -6.28 16.47 -29.82
CA SER A 4 -5.24 16.55 -28.77
C SER A 4 -5.60 15.66 -27.58
N ILE A 5 -4.59 15.01 -27.01
CA ILE A 5 -4.71 14.16 -25.82
C ILE A 5 -5.28 14.93 -24.62
N SER A 6 -5.11 16.24 -24.57
CA SER A 6 -5.72 17.10 -23.56
C SER A 6 -7.25 17.01 -23.56
N ASN A 7 -7.86 16.75 -24.71
CA ASN A 7 -9.31 16.60 -24.90
C ASN A 7 -9.82 15.18 -24.65
N SER A 8 -8.93 14.20 -24.45
CA SER A 8 -9.31 12.83 -24.08
C SER A 8 -9.43 12.62 -22.57
N LYS A 9 -9.28 13.67 -21.75
CA LYS A 9 -9.48 13.54 -20.30
C LYS A 9 -10.93 13.11 -20.02
N ASP A 10 -11.08 11.99 -19.32
CA ASP A 10 -12.37 11.39 -18.97
C ASP A 10 -12.65 11.41 -17.46
N ARG A 11 -12.20 12.48 -16.82
CA ARG A 11 -12.38 12.70 -15.39
C ARG A 11 -13.82 13.04 -15.06
N GLY A 12 -14.47 12.17 -14.30
CA GLY A 12 -15.77 12.37 -13.69
C GLY A 12 -15.71 13.04 -12.30
N PRO A 13 -16.80 12.96 -11.52
CA PRO A 13 -16.88 13.60 -10.21
C PRO A 13 -15.85 13.04 -9.23
N LYS A 14 -15.55 13.82 -8.19
CA LYS A 14 -14.72 13.33 -7.08
C LYS A 14 -15.46 12.18 -6.38
N ARG A 15 -14.78 11.07 -6.17
CA ARG A 15 -15.33 9.93 -5.42
C ARG A 15 -15.74 10.39 -4.03
N LYS A 16 -16.96 10.00 -3.63
CA LYS A 16 -17.37 10.06 -2.22
C LYS A 16 -16.80 8.84 -1.53
N LEU A 17 -15.74 9.03 -0.75
CA LEU A 17 -15.22 7.97 0.11
C LEU A 17 -16.26 7.70 1.22
N PRO A 18 -16.58 6.43 1.54
CA PRO A 18 -17.39 6.09 2.70
C PRO A 18 -16.80 6.70 3.99
N GLU A 19 -17.65 7.17 4.92
CA GLU A 19 -17.21 7.78 6.19
C GLU A 19 -16.39 6.80 7.06
N GLU A 20 -16.66 5.50 6.94
CA GLU A 20 -15.86 4.46 7.59
C GLU A 20 -14.54 4.24 6.83
N LEU A 21 -13.53 5.01 7.18
CA LEU A 21 -12.14 4.84 6.74
C LEU A 21 -11.53 3.57 7.37
N ILE A 22 -11.71 2.42 6.71
CA ILE A 22 -11.11 1.14 7.13
C ILE A 22 -9.64 1.04 6.68
N SER A 23 -9.27 1.63 5.54
CA SER A 23 -7.90 1.65 5.03
C SER A 23 -7.05 2.77 5.64
N GLN A 24 -5.83 2.42 6.07
CA GLN A 24 -4.84 3.37 6.58
C GLN A 24 -4.23 4.30 5.52
N ASN A 25 -4.51 4.06 4.23
CA ASN A 25 -4.12 4.90 3.09
C ASN A 25 -5.33 5.09 2.18
N PRO A 26 -6.22 6.07 2.47
CA PRO A 26 -7.28 6.41 1.53
C PRO A 26 -6.67 6.90 0.21
N GLY A 27 -7.11 6.30 -0.90
CA GLY A 27 -6.92 6.84 -2.25
C GLY A 27 -5.64 6.49 -3.01
N ILE A 28 -4.69 5.71 -2.47
CA ILE A 28 -3.54 5.19 -3.25
C ILE A 28 -3.13 3.79 -2.76
N VAL A 29 -2.92 2.85 -3.69
CA VAL A 29 -2.25 1.56 -3.43
C VAL A 29 -0.76 1.81 -3.19
N LYS A 30 -0.40 2.27 -1.98
CA LYS A 30 0.98 2.38 -1.51
C LYS A 30 1.17 1.50 -0.28
N SER A 31 2.22 0.69 -0.29
CA SER A 31 2.58 -0.11 0.87
C SER A 31 3.02 0.76 2.03
N ILE A 32 2.46 0.49 3.22
CA ILE A 32 2.66 1.30 4.43
C ILE A 32 3.56 0.64 5.45
N SER A 33 3.95 -0.60 5.21
CA SER A 33 4.65 -1.42 6.17
C SER A 33 6.07 -1.67 5.69
N PRO A 34 7.10 -1.42 6.53
CA PRO A 34 8.46 -1.90 6.26
C PRO A 34 8.55 -3.43 6.31
N MET A 35 7.48 -4.13 6.72
CA MET A 35 7.34 -5.58 6.75
C MET A 35 6.24 -6.05 5.79
N PRO A 36 6.40 -7.19 5.11
CA PRO A 36 5.37 -7.75 4.25
C PRO A 36 4.12 -8.08 5.09
N VAL A 37 3.10 -7.23 5.00
CA VAL A 37 1.76 -7.49 5.54
C VAL A 37 0.85 -7.79 4.35
N ASN A 38 -0.15 -8.66 4.53
CA ASN A 38 -1.11 -8.94 3.46
C ASN A 38 -2.02 -7.71 3.24
N GLU A 39 -1.60 -6.85 2.32
CA GLU A 39 -2.31 -5.64 1.92
C GLU A 39 -3.51 -5.89 1.00
N LEU A 40 -3.73 -7.15 0.62
CA LEU A 40 -4.84 -7.65 -0.22
C LEU A 40 -5.97 -8.27 0.60
N LEU A 41 -5.90 -8.21 1.94
CA LEU A 41 -7.05 -8.56 2.78
C LEU A 41 -8.27 -7.73 2.33
N PRO A 42 -9.48 -8.31 2.22
CA PRO A 42 -10.68 -7.58 1.80
C PRO A 42 -10.89 -6.29 2.60
N THR A 43 -10.59 -6.30 3.89
CA THR A 43 -10.63 -5.12 4.79
C THR A 43 -9.55 -4.07 4.48
N ALA A 44 -8.36 -4.49 4.05
CA ALA A 44 -7.27 -3.60 3.64
C ALA A 44 -7.46 -3.03 2.22
N MET A 45 -8.23 -3.72 1.37
CA MET A 45 -8.61 -3.26 0.02
C MET A 45 -9.85 -2.36 0.04
N SER A 46 -10.70 -2.46 1.07
CA SER A 46 -11.80 -1.51 1.29
C SER A 46 -11.29 -0.07 1.33
N ASN A 47 -11.86 0.79 0.48
CA ASN A 47 -11.48 2.20 0.28
C ASN A 47 -10.09 2.46 -0.34
N LYS A 48 -9.37 1.44 -0.82
CA LYS A 48 -8.23 1.64 -1.73
C LYS A 48 -8.76 1.88 -3.14
N VAL A 49 -8.98 3.15 -3.47
CA VAL A 49 -9.24 3.57 -4.85
C VAL A 49 -7.93 4.01 -5.48
N ALA A 50 -7.74 3.71 -6.77
CA ALA A 50 -6.51 4.06 -7.46
C ALA A 50 -6.45 5.55 -7.86
N ASP A 51 -7.61 6.22 -7.87
CA ASP A 51 -7.75 7.65 -8.17
C ASP A 51 -8.88 8.24 -7.30
N ILE A 52 -8.77 9.51 -6.94
CA ILE A 52 -9.77 10.27 -6.19
C ILE A 52 -10.96 10.71 -7.05
N PHE A 53 -10.87 10.63 -8.37
CA PHE A 53 -11.98 10.88 -9.30
C PHE A 53 -12.59 9.58 -9.82
N GLU A 54 -13.82 9.65 -10.32
CA GLU A 54 -14.43 8.59 -11.12
C GLU A 54 -14.08 8.79 -12.60
N ILE A 55 -14.22 7.74 -13.41
CA ILE A 55 -14.20 7.87 -14.87
C ILE A 55 -15.59 8.29 -15.30
N ASP A 56 -15.72 9.32 -16.13
CA ASP A 56 -16.98 9.68 -16.75
C ASP A 56 -17.24 8.75 -17.97
N PRO A 57 -18.20 7.81 -17.86
CA PRO A 57 -18.46 6.84 -18.93
C PRO A 57 -19.11 7.47 -20.16
N SER A 58 -19.64 8.71 -20.06
CA SER A 58 -20.27 9.42 -21.18
C SER A 58 -19.25 9.89 -22.22
N ILE A 59 -17.97 9.97 -21.85
CA ILE A 59 -16.89 10.40 -22.74
C ILE A 59 -16.47 9.24 -23.64
N VAL A 60 -17.08 9.17 -24.82
CA VAL A 60 -16.95 8.05 -25.78
C VAL A 60 -15.49 7.79 -26.19
N ARG A 61 -14.65 8.83 -26.26
CA ARG A 61 -13.21 8.75 -26.60
C ARG A 61 -12.31 9.14 -25.42
N GLY A 62 -12.72 8.77 -24.22
CA GLY A 62 -11.92 8.95 -23.02
C GLY A 62 -10.58 8.23 -23.10
N TYR A 63 -9.55 8.81 -22.48
CA TYR A 63 -8.20 8.28 -22.46
C TYR A 63 -8.17 6.90 -21.80
N SER A 64 -8.86 6.73 -20.67
CA SER A 64 -8.95 5.46 -19.94
C SER A 64 -9.59 4.36 -20.79
N LYS A 65 -10.58 4.73 -21.62
CA LYS A 65 -11.29 3.79 -22.50
C LYS A 65 -10.48 3.38 -23.73
N THR A 66 -9.60 4.26 -24.21
CA THR A 66 -8.80 4.06 -25.43
C THR A 66 -7.40 3.51 -25.14
N ASN A 67 -6.93 3.61 -23.90
CA ASN A 67 -5.63 3.12 -23.45
C ASN A 67 -5.79 2.16 -22.27
N THR A 68 -6.46 1.03 -22.50
CA THR A 68 -6.77 0.04 -21.46
C THR A 68 -5.54 -0.63 -20.84
N GLN A 69 -4.40 -0.56 -21.52
CA GLN A 69 -3.08 -0.98 -21.05
C GLN A 69 -2.47 -0.03 -20.02
N VAL A 70 -3.01 1.19 -19.88
CA VAL A 70 -2.53 2.19 -18.93
C VAL A 70 -3.37 2.10 -17.66
N PRO A 71 -2.84 1.50 -16.58
CA PRO A 71 -3.65 1.21 -15.41
C PRO A 71 -3.90 2.49 -14.61
N TYR A 72 -5.16 2.71 -14.23
CA TYR A 72 -5.56 3.65 -13.18
C TYR A 72 -5.34 5.15 -13.45
N VAL A 73 -5.54 5.63 -14.67
CA VAL A 73 -5.35 7.05 -15.00
C VAL A 73 -6.67 7.69 -15.43
N ASN A 74 -7.36 8.40 -14.53
CA ASN A 74 -8.57 9.17 -14.91
C ASN A 74 -8.24 10.56 -15.49
N SER A 75 -6.97 10.91 -15.60
CA SER A 75 -6.53 12.18 -16.15
C SER A 75 -5.18 12.03 -16.81
N VAL A 76 -5.09 12.41 -18.08
CA VAL A 76 -3.83 12.62 -18.80
C VAL A 76 -2.88 13.51 -17.98
N SER A 77 -1.60 13.11 -17.88
CA SER A 77 -0.59 13.66 -16.97
C SER A 77 -0.46 15.18 -17.07
N GLY A 78 -1.17 15.90 -16.20
CA GLY A 78 -1.01 17.35 -16.04
C GLY A 78 0.42 17.72 -15.66
N THR A 79 1.08 16.85 -14.89
CA THR A 79 2.48 16.94 -14.50
C THR A 79 3.41 17.00 -15.72
N THR A 80 3.12 16.24 -16.77
CA THR A 80 3.89 16.27 -18.03
C THR A 80 3.63 17.56 -18.81
N PHE A 81 2.39 18.08 -18.85
CA PHE A 81 2.12 19.39 -19.44
C PHE A 81 2.83 20.54 -18.71
N VAL A 82 2.91 20.48 -17.38
CA VAL A 82 3.68 21.45 -16.59
C VAL A 82 5.16 21.38 -16.94
N LEU A 83 5.72 20.17 -17.08
CA LEU A 83 7.10 20.00 -17.57
C LEU A 83 7.30 20.68 -18.93
N VAL A 84 6.39 20.46 -19.89
CA VAL A 84 6.47 21.10 -21.22
C VAL A 84 6.53 22.62 -21.08
N ALA A 85 5.64 23.23 -20.28
CA ALA A 85 5.64 24.68 -20.07
C ALA A 85 6.95 25.21 -19.45
N VAL A 86 7.50 24.48 -18.47
CA VAL A 86 8.80 24.80 -17.85
C VAL A 86 9.94 24.68 -18.87
N LEU A 87 9.92 23.62 -19.70
CA LEU A 87 10.91 23.41 -20.74
C LEU A 87 10.83 24.50 -21.82
N THR A 88 9.64 24.97 -22.19
CA THR A 88 9.52 26.12 -23.11
C THR A 88 10.27 27.35 -22.57
N HIS A 89 10.12 27.66 -21.28
CA HIS A 89 10.84 28.78 -20.66
C HIS A 89 12.35 28.53 -20.60
N TYR A 90 12.77 27.29 -20.33
CA TYR A 90 14.18 26.89 -20.36
C TYR A 90 14.78 27.09 -21.76
N ILE A 91 14.09 26.61 -22.79
CA ILE A 91 14.50 26.69 -24.19
C ILE A 91 14.66 28.15 -24.64
N GLU A 92 13.69 29.01 -24.32
CA GLU A 92 13.76 30.43 -24.65
C GLU A 92 14.96 31.12 -23.98
N LYS A 93 15.23 30.78 -22.72
CA LYS A 93 16.33 31.35 -21.94
C LYS A 93 17.70 30.93 -22.46
N TYR A 94 17.83 29.70 -22.94
CA TYR A 94 19.10 29.09 -23.36
C TYR A 94 19.18 28.85 -24.88
N LYS A 95 18.38 29.56 -25.69
CA LYS A 95 18.24 29.37 -27.15
C LYS A 95 19.53 29.38 -27.99
N ASN A 96 20.62 29.93 -27.46
CA ASN A 96 21.92 30.02 -28.13
C ASN A 96 22.90 28.92 -27.67
N ASP A 97 22.48 28.04 -26.75
CA ASP A 97 23.31 26.93 -26.28
C ASP A 97 23.33 25.81 -27.31
N SER A 98 24.53 25.39 -27.72
CA SER A 98 24.72 24.29 -28.66
C SER A 98 24.27 22.93 -28.11
N ASN A 99 24.15 22.78 -26.79
CA ASN A 99 23.72 21.54 -26.13
C ASN A 99 22.23 21.53 -25.75
N LEU A 100 21.46 22.56 -26.13
CA LEU A 100 20.09 22.76 -25.66
C LEU A 100 19.16 21.56 -25.91
N GLU A 101 19.27 20.92 -27.07
CA GLU A 101 18.48 19.73 -27.41
C GLU A 101 18.80 18.55 -26.49
N ASN A 102 20.09 18.29 -26.24
CA ASN A 102 20.54 17.21 -25.36
C ASN A 102 20.10 17.45 -23.92
N ASP A 103 20.27 18.68 -23.42
CA ASP A 103 19.86 19.04 -22.07
C ASP A 103 18.35 18.91 -21.88
N THR A 104 17.57 19.37 -22.86
CA THR A 104 16.11 19.23 -22.85
C THR A 104 15.70 17.76 -22.78
N ASN A 105 16.31 16.91 -23.60
CA ASN A 105 16.05 15.47 -23.60
C ASN A 105 16.48 14.80 -22.29
N HIS A 106 17.63 15.17 -21.72
CA HIS A 106 18.06 14.66 -20.42
C HIS A 106 17.11 15.07 -19.28
N ILE A 107 16.61 16.31 -19.29
CA ILE A 107 15.62 16.77 -18.31
C ILE A 107 14.33 15.95 -18.43
N ILE A 108 13.84 15.72 -19.65
CA ILE A 108 12.66 14.87 -19.90
C ILE A 108 12.90 13.47 -19.33
N GLN A 109 14.02 12.83 -19.70
CA GLN A 109 14.35 11.47 -19.24
C GLN A 109 14.46 11.37 -17.71
N ALA A 110 15.12 12.34 -17.08
CA ALA A 110 15.27 12.38 -15.62
C ALA A 110 13.90 12.55 -14.94
N PHE A 111 13.04 13.41 -15.47
CA PHE A 111 11.70 13.66 -14.94
C PHE A 111 10.79 12.44 -15.07
N LEU A 112 10.74 11.81 -16.26
CA LEU A 112 9.99 10.57 -16.49
C LEU A 112 10.47 9.47 -15.54
N SER A 113 11.79 9.30 -15.42
CA SER A 113 12.39 8.28 -14.55
C SER A 113 12.01 8.49 -13.08
N PHE A 114 12.08 9.73 -12.59
CA PHE A 114 11.72 10.07 -11.21
C PHE A 114 10.25 9.82 -10.91
N THR A 115 9.36 10.32 -11.77
CA THR A 115 7.90 10.21 -11.58
C THR A 115 7.40 8.76 -11.67
N CYS A 116 7.94 7.98 -12.61
CA CYS A 116 7.64 6.56 -12.74
C CYS A 116 8.20 5.75 -11.57
N LYS A 117 9.45 5.99 -11.16
CA LYS A 117 10.08 5.32 -10.00
C LYS A 117 9.26 5.51 -8.71
N CYS A 118 8.70 6.70 -8.51
CA CYS A 118 7.88 7.01 -7.34
C CYS A 118 6.44 6.47 -7.44
N GLY A 119 6.07 5.86 -8.57
CA GLY A 119 4.72 5.36 -8.84
C GLY A 119 3.68 6.48 -8.91
N TYR A 120 4.07 7.69 -9.31
CA TYR A 120 3.14 8.82 -9.43
C TYR A 120 2.37 8.80 -10.75
N HIS A 121 3.00 8.34 -11.82
CA HIS A 121 2.44 8.29 -13.16
C HIS A 121 2.87 7.01 -13.87
N SER A 122 2.06 6.58 -14.84
CA SER A 122 2.49 5.53 -15.76
C SER A 122 3.39 6.13 -16.83
N LEU A 123 4.38 5.36 -17.29
CA LEU A 123 5.29 5.82 -18.33
C LEU A 123 4.57 6.09 -19.65
N ALA A 124 3.66 5.20 -20.03
CA ALA A 124 2.86 5.31 -21.25
C ALA A 124 2.02 6.59 -21.28
N GLU A 125 1.36 6.95 -20.18
CA GLU A 125 0.61 8.20 -20.07
C GLU A 125 1.47 9.44 -20.31
N MET A 126 2.68 9.48 -19.74
CA MET A 126 3.57 10.62 -19.92
C MET A 126 4.15 10.66 -21.34
N GLN A 127 4.48 9.50 -21.92
CA GLN A 127 4.92 9.40 -23.31
C GLN A 127 3.83 9.84 -24.28
N ASP A 128 2.57 9.51 -24.03
CA ASP A 128 1.46 9.93 -24.89
C ASP A 128 1.31 11.46 -24.91
N VAL A 129 1.56 12.15 -23.78
CA VAL A 129 1.59 13.62 -23.74
C VAL A 129 2.75 14.17 -24.58
N LEU A 130 3.96 13.63 -24.43
CA LEU A 130 5.12 14.05 -25.23
C LEU A 130 4.95 13.75 -26.73
N ASN A 131 4.13 12.75 -27.06
CA ASN A 131 3.78 12.39 -28.42
C ASN A 131 2.57 13.16 -28.98
N ASP A 132 1.92 14.01 -28.18
CA ASP A 132 0.84 14.85 -28.66
C ASP A 132 1.36 15.81 -29.75
N PRO A 133 0.64 15.95 -30.89
CA PRO A 133 1.09 16.82 -31.98
C PRO A 133 1.34 18.27 -31.56
N ALA A 134 0.50 18.84 -30.68
CA ALA A 134 0.66 20.22 -30.22
C ALA A 134 1.88 20.37 -29.31
N VAL A 135 2.20 19.34 -28.52
CA VAL A 135 3.41 19.32 -27.70
C VAL A 135 4.64 19.21 -28.60
N LYS A 136 4.65 18.29 -29.57
CA LYS A 136 5.76 18.16 -30.53
C LYS A 136 6.03 19.44 -31.32
N GLU A 137 4.98 20.18 -31.68
CA GLU A 137 5.09 21.45 -32.39
C GLU A 137 5.82 22.54 -31.56
N ILE A 138 5.60 22.58 -30.24
CA ILE A 138 6.30 23.52 -29.34
C ILE A 138 7.81 23.30 -29.38
N PHE A 139 8.26 22.04 -29.33
CA PHE A 139 9.69 21.72 -29.39
C PHE A 139 10.26 21.89 -30.80
N ALA A 140 9.52 21.49 -31.83
CA ALA A 140 9.93 21.63 -33.22
C ALA A 140 10.13 23.10 -33.63
N THR A 141 9.28 24.02 -33.15
CA THR A 141 9.40 25.47 -33.38
C THR A 141 10.74 26.02 -32.85
N ASN A 142 11.34 25.34 -31.86
CA ASN A 142 12.63 25.69 -31.27
C ASN A 142 13.78 24.81 -31.77
N ASN A 143 13.60 24.08 -32.88
CA ASN A 143 14.56 23.12 -33.44
C ASN A 143 15.00 22.03 -32.45
N ILE A 144 14.08 21.58 -31.58
CA ILE A 144 14.34 20.51 -30.63
C ILE A 144 13.54 19.28 -31.02
N THR A 145 14.23 18.16 -31.16
CA THR A 145 13.60 16.85 -31.35
C THR A 145 13.55 16.10 -30.02
N ILE A 146 12.35 15.72 -29.58
CA ILE A 146 12.21 14.83 -28.43
C ILE A 146 12.59 13.41 -28.84
N HIS A 147 13.53 12.81 -28.13
CA HIS A 147 13.97 11.44 -28.35
C HIS A 147 13.05 10.47 -27.60
N ASP A 148 12.69 9.38 -28.28
CA ASP A 148 12.04 8.26 -27.64
C ASP A 148 12.93 7.66 -26.54
N LEU A 149 12.31 7.10 -25.51
CA LEU A 149 13.05 6.37 -24.49
C LEU A 149 13.70 5.14 -25.13
N PRO A 150 14.95 4.81 -24.79
CA PRO A 150 15.62 3.63 -25.35
C PRO A 150 14.81 2.37 -25.06
N GLN A 151 14.42 1.61 -26.10
CA GLN A 151 13.62 0.40 -25.95
C GLN A 151 14.24 -0.59 -24.96
N LYS A 152 15.58 -0.73 -24.99
CA LYS A 152 16.33 -1.56 -24.05
C LYS A 152 16.09 -1.16 -22.58
N ALA A 153 15.97 0.13 -22.28
CA ALA A 153 15.68 0.61 -20.93
C ALA A 153 14.24 0.30 -20.52
N LEU A 154 13.29 0.40 -21.46
CA LEU A 154 11.89 0.01 -21.25
C LEU A 154 11.77 -1.48 -20.95
N ASP A 155 12.39 -2.34 -21.77
CA ASP A 155 12.37 -3.79 -21.59
C ASP A 155 12.97 -4.19 -20.24
N ALA A 156 14.09 -3.58 -19.86
CA ALA A 156 14.72 -3.80 -18.55
C ALA A 156 13.81 -3.36 -17.39
N ALA A 157 13.10 -2.24 -17.52
CA ALA A 157 12.16 -1.77 -16.50
C ALA A 157 10.94 -2.70 -16.36
N ILE A 158 10.41 -3.22 -17.47
CA ILE A 158 9.31 -4.20 -17.47
C ILE A 158 9.77 -5.50 -16.78
N ALA A 159 10.94 -6.02 -17.16
CA ALA A 159 11.51 -7.21 -16.53
C ALA A 159 11.71 -7.03 -15.02
N ALA A 160 12.35 -5.92 -14.61
CA ALA A 160 12.57 -5.60 -13.20
C ALA A 160 11.25 -5.44 -12.41
N SER A 161 10.21 -4.88 -13.03
CA SER A 161 8.87 -4.77 -12.42
C SER A 161 8.22 -6.15 -12.24
N GLY A 162 8.34 -7.03 -13.24
CA GLY A 162 7.87 -8.42 -13.16
C GLY A 162 8.60 -9.23 -12.09
N GLU A 163 9.93 -9.11 -12.01
CA GLU A 163 10.76 -9.72 -10.96
C GLU A 163 10.37 -9.20 -9.57
N TYR A 164 10.19 -7.88 -9.43
CA TYR A 164 9.74 -7.28 -8.18
C TYR A 164 8.39 -7.83 -7.74
N ALA A 165 7.39 -7.83 -8.63
CA ALA A 165 6.06 -8.35 -8.34
C ALA A 165 6.14 -9.83 -7.93
N THR A 166 6.87 -10.64 -8.69
CA THR A 166 7.08 -12.07 -8.39
C THR A 166 7.72 -12.27 -7.02
N ARG A 167 8.77 -11.50 -6.71
CA ARG A 167 9.46 -11.56 -5.41
C ARG A 167 8.53 -11.22 -4.26
N ILE A 168 7.73 -10.16 -4.40
CA ILE A 168 6.74 -9.78 -3.38
C ILE A 168 5.69 -10.88 -3.21
N THR A 169 5.15 -11.43 -4.30
CA THR A 169 4.20 -12.55 -4.26
C THR A 169 4.79 -13.78 -3.58
N LEU A 170 6.02 -14.16 -3.89
CA LEU A 170 6.70 -15.29 -3.26
C LEU A 170 6.95 -15.05 -1.77
N GLN A 171 7.39 -13.84 -1.39
CA GLN A 171 7.55 -13.45 0.01
C GLN A 171 6.22 -13.54 0.77
N HIS A 172 5.11 -13.13 0.15
CA HIS A 172 3.78 -13.25 0.74
C HIS A 172 3.37 -14.70 0.92
N ARG A 173 3.47 -15.55 -0.12
CA ARG A 173 3.12 -16.98 -0.02
C ARG A 173 3.94 -17.70 1.04
N LEU A 174 5.24 -17.37 1.15
CA LEU A 174 6.09 -17.91 2.20
C LEU A 174 5.60 -17.48 3.59
N HIS A 175 5.25 -16.20 3.75
CA HIS A 175 4.74 -15.69 5.02
C HIS A 175 3.41 -16.33 5.41
N GLU A 176 2.50 -16.53 4.46
CA GLU A 176 1.23 -17.25 4.66
C GLU A 176 1.49 -18.69 5.10
N HIS A 177 2.33 -19.44 4.38
CA HIS A 177 2.68 -20.81 4.74
C HIS A 177 3.35 -20.92 6.12
N ILE A 178 4.22 -19.99 6.50
CA ILE A 178 4.84 -19.98 7.83
C ILE A 178 3.80 -19.66 8.91
N SER A 179 2.86 -18.76 8.63
CA SER A 179 1.81 -18.37 9.58
C SER A 179 0.77 -19.47 9.79
N GLU A 180 0.42 -20.22 8.73
CA GLU A 180 -0.50 -21.37 8.78
C GLU A 180 0.11 -22.61 9.43
N ARG A 181 1.44 -22.79 9.33
CA ARG A 181 2.19 -23.93 9.89
C ARG A 181 2.95 -23.62 11.17
N GLY A 182 2.80 -22.41 11.72
CA GLY A 182 3.36 -22.07 13.02
C GLY A 182 2.80 -23.03 14.08
N PRO A 183 3.64 -23.57 15.00
CA PRO A 183 3.16 -24.51 16.00
C PRO A 183 2.01 -23.86 16.79
N SER A 184 0.86 -24.55 16.79
CA SER A 184 -0.23 -24.24 17.70
C SER A 184 0.35 -24.13 19.11
N LEU A 185 0.24 -22.97 19.75
CA LEU A 185 0.68 -22.73 21.13
C LEU A 185 -0.24 -23.43 22.15
N THR A 186 -0.79 -24.58 21.79
CA THR A 186 -1.40 -25.54 22.70
C THR A 186 -0.31 -26.50 23.16
N HIS A 187 0.16 -26.31 24.39
CA HIS A 187 1.25 -27.02 25.08
C HIS A 187 2.68 -26.65 24.67
N VAL A 188 3.42 -26.01 25.58
CA VAL A 188 4.47 -26.64 26.40
C VAL A 188 4.88 -25.64 27.50
N GLU A 189 4.26 -25.71 28.68
CA GLU A 189 4.94 -25.29 29.91
C GLU A 189 5.75 -26.50 30.40
N SER A 190 7.00 -26.60 29.95
CA SER A 190 7.99 -27.48 30.58
C SER A 190 8.98 -26.61 31.34
N ASN A 191 8.91 -26.68 32.67
CA ASN A 191 9.81 -26.03 33.63
C ASN A 191 11.21 -26.68 33.63
N ASP A 192 11.87 -26.74 32.48
CA ASP A 192 13.23 -27.28 32.39
C ASP A 192 14.22 -26.15 32.07
N ARG A 193 15.01 -25.78 33.09
CA ARG A 193 16.00 -24.69 33.04
C ARG A 193 17.29 -25.07 32.31
N SER A 194 17.36 -26.24 31.69
CA SER A 194 18.57 -26.78 31.06
C SER A 194 18.65 -26.58 29.53
N LYS A 195 17.64 -25.99 28.88
CA LYS A 195 17.63 -25.77 27.42
C LYS A 195 18.03 -24.35 27.04
N PRO A 196 18.70 -24.15 25.88
CA PRO A 196 19.24 -22.85 25.50
C PRO A 196 18.11 -21.83 25.47
N SER A 197 18.33 -20.68 26.14
CA SER A 197 17.32 -19.65 26.23
C SER A 197 16.83 -19.30 24.83
N LEU A 198 15.51 -19.29 24.64
CA LEU A 198 14.78 -18.79 23.46
C LEU A 198 14.99 -17.27 23.29
N SER A 199 16.25 -16.83 23.29
CA SER A 199 16.72 -15.47 23.09
C SER A 199 16.77 -15.09 21.60
N PHE A 200 16.51 -16.05 20.69
CA PHE A 200 16.40 -15.82 19.25
C PHE A 200 15.07 -15.18 18.81
N PHE A 201 14.01 -15.29 19.61
CA PHE A 201 12.79 -14.53 19.38
C PHE A 201 12.92 -13.19 20.10
N ARG A 202 13.48 -12.18 19.43
CA ARG A 202 13.06 -10.81 19.72
C ARG A 202 11.55 -10.80 19.53
N LYS A 203 10.81 -10.83 20.64
CA LYS A 203 9.34 -11.02 20.65
C LYS A 203 8.70 -9.81 19.95
N CYS A 204 8.32 -10.02 18.69
CA CYS A 204 7.84 -9.01 17.76
C CYS A 204 6.50 -8.40 18.20
N TYR A 205 6.25 -7.17 17.76
CA TYR A 205 4.93 -6.56 17.81
C TYR A 205 3.89 -7.50 17.16
N PRO A 206 2.67 -7.64 17.71
CA PRO A 206 1.68 -8.55 17.13
C PRO A 206 1.26 -8.06 15.74
N ILE A 207 1.68 -8.78 14.69
CA ILE A 207 1.44 -8.38 13.29
C ILE A 207 -0.06 -8.23 13.02
N VAL A 208 -0.88 -9.08 13.64
CA VAL A 208 -2.34 -8.99 13.53
C VAL A 208 -2.86 -7.59 13.90
N LEU A 209 -2.28 -6.89 14.88
CA LEU A 209 -2.72 -5.54 15.23
C LEU A 209 -2.47 -4.51 14.13
N SER A 210 -1.46 -4.74 13.27
CA SER A 210 -1.21 -3.88 12.11
C SER A 210 -2.29 -4.01 11.04
N ILE A 211 -2.91 -5.19 10.92
CA ILE A 211 -4.07 -5.44 10.06
C ILE A 211 -5.27 -4.61 10.53
N TYR A 212 -5.45 -4.50 11.85
CA TYR A 212 -6.50 -3.70 12.49
C TYR A 212 -6.08 -2.25 12.78
N GLY A 213 -5.05 -1.77 12.10
CA GLY A 213 -4.71 -0.36 12.05
C GLY A 213 -3.92 0.19 13.24
N VAL A 214 -3.23 -0.66 13.99
CA VAL A 214 -2.33 -0.24 15.07
C VAL A 214 -0.88 -0.52 14.67
N ARG A 215 -0.08 0.55 14.57
CA ARG A 215 1.36 0.44 14.24
C ARG A 215 2.18 0.40 15.51
N GLU A 216 3.31 -0.29 15.49
CA GLU A 216 4.23 -0.39 16.64
C GLU A 216 4.61 1.00 17.20
N ASN A 217 4.96 1.95 16.32
CA ASN A 217 5.37 3.31 16.70
C ASN A 217 4.20 4.26 17.04
N LYS A 218 2.94 3.82 16.88
CA LYS A 218 1.73 4.61 17.21
C LYS A 218 0.77 3.82 18.10
N ALA A 219 1.24 2.74 18.72
CA ALA A 219 0.42 1.91 19.57
C ALA A 219 0.00 2.73 20.79
N THR A 220 -1.29 2.74 21.09
CA THR A 220 -1.82 3.23 22.38
C THR A 220 -2.79 2.18 22.89
N GLY A 221 -2.95 2.11 24.21
CA GLY A 221 -3.86 1.15 24.82
C GLY A 221 -5.28 1.17 24.24
N PRO A 222 -5.95 2.34 24.16
CA PRO A 222 -7.29 2.44 23.57
C PRO A 222 -7.36 1.92 22.12
N ARG A 223 -6.39 2.30 21.28
CA ARG A 223 -6.36 1.85 19.87
C ARG A 223 -6.15 0.35 19.74
N VAL A 224 -5.36 -0.24 20.64
CA VAL A 224 -5.17 -1.68 20.69
C VAL A 224 -6.44 -2.36 21.18
N THR A 225 -7.11 -1.83 22.20
CA THR A 225 -8.38 -2.36 22.69
C THR A 225 -9.44 -2.39 21.60
N GLU A 226 -9.59 -1.31 20.82
CA GLU A 226 -10.51 -1.27 19.68
C GLU A 226 -10.16 -2.31 18.61
N ALA A 227 -8.88 -2.46 18.27
CA ALA A 227 -8.44 -3.48 17.33
C ALA A 227 -8.75 -4.91 17.83
N ILE A 228 -8.54 -5.19 19.12
CA ILE A 228 -8.85 -6.49 19.73
C ILE A 228 -10.36 -6.77 19.74
N LYS A 229 -11.22 -5.75 19.95
CA LYS A 229 -12.67 -5.89 19.83
C LYS A 229 -13.09 -6.29 18.40
N LYS A 230 -12.50 -5.65 17.38
CA LYS A 230 -12.76 -6.02 15.97
C LYS A 230 -12.28 -7.44 15.64
N ILE A 231 -11.10 -7.84 16.12
CA ILE A 231 -10.63 -9.23 15.97
C ILE A 231 -11.62 -10.21 16.60
N ARG A 232 -12.15 -9.86 17.78
CA ARG A 232 -13.14 -10.70 18.47
C ARG A 232 -14.43 -10.84 17.68
N GLU A 233 -14.93 -9.76 17.10
CA GLU A 233 -16.16 -9.76 16.29
C GLU A 233 -15.99 -10.59 15.00
N GLU A 234 -14.83 -10.53 14.37
CA GLU A 234 -14.57 -11.20 13.08
C GLU A 234 -14.08 -12.64 13.22
N GLN A 235 -13.25 -12.94 14.22
CA GLN A 235 -12.51 -14.20 14.35
C GLN A 235 -12.81 -14.95 15.66
N GLY A 236 -13.63 -14.37 16.54
CA GLY A 236 -14.01 -14.95 17.81
C GLY A 236 -13.03 -14.70 18.96
N ASN A 237 -13.37 -15.23 20.14
CA ASN A 237 -12.69 -14.94 21.40
C ASN A 237 -11.23 -15.45 21.45
N VAL A 238 -10.94 -16.60 20.86
CA VAL A 238 -9.61 -17.25 20.96
C VAL A 238 -8.53 -16.46 20.20
N PRO A 239 -8.70 -16.07 18.92
CA PRO A 239 -7.72 -15.25 18.20
C PRO A 239 -7.52 -13.86 18.81
N ALA A 240 -8.60 -13.24 19.29
CA ALA A 240 -8.56 -11.93 19.95
C ALA A 240 -7.75 -11.98 21.27
N LEU A 241 -7.94 -13.03 22.05
CA LEU A 241 -7.20 -13.27 23.29
C LEU A 241 -5.70 -13.44 23.02
N GLN A 242 -5.33 -14.21 21.99
CA GLN A 242 -3.94 -14.43 21.60
C GLN A 242 -3.25 -13.12 21.18
N ALA A 243 -3.93 -12.31 20.37
CA ALA A 243 -3.44 -10.99 19.96
C ALA A 243 -3.24 -10.04 21.17
N ALA A 244 -4.18 -10.05 22.12
CA ALA A 244 -4.11 -9.23 23.33
C ALA A 244 -2.95 -9.63 24.25
N PHE A 245 -2.70 -10.94 24.43
CA PHE A 245 -1.56 -11.42 25.22
C PHE A 245 -0.22 -11.08 24.59
N ASN A 246 -0.08 -11.26 23.27
CA ASN A 246 1.13 -10.90 22.55
C ASN A 246 1.44 -9.40 22.69
N PHE A 247 0.41 -8.55 22.62
CA PHE A 247 0.58 -7.11 22.84
C PHE A 247 1.01 -6.79 24.27
N MET A 248 0.33 -7.35 25.28
CA MET A 248 0.66 -7.12 26.69
C MET A 248 2.09 -7.55 27.01
N HIS A 249 2.57 -8.62 26.38
CA HIS A 249 3.94 -9.08 26.52
C HIS A 249 4.95 -8.12 25.84
N TRP A 250 4.66 -7.64 24.63
CA TRP A 250 5.50 -6.65 23.93
C TRP A 250 5.54 -5.31 24.70
N ALA A 251 4.38 -4.82 25.15
CA ALA A 251 4.21 -3.58 25.90
C ALA A 251 5.06 -3.55 27.18
N ARG A 252 5.06 -4.64 27.96
CA ARG A 252 5.86 -4.76 29.20
C ARG A 252 7.37 -4.59 28.97
N GLN A 253 7.86 -4.93 27.77
CA GLN A 253 9.28 -4.90 27.45
C GLN A 253 9.73 -3.59 26.81
N LYS A 254 8.89 -2.98 25.96
CA LYS A 254 9.24 -1.78 25.19
C LYS A 254 8.79 -0.47 25.86
N HIS A 255 7.60 -0.45 26.44
CA HIS A 255 7.03 0.77 27.04
C HIS A 255 6.08 0.41 28.19
N ARG A 256 6.60 0.44 29.42
CA ARG A 256 5.84 0.10 30.65
C ARG A 256 4.66 1.04 30.96
N HIS A 257 4.52 2.15 30.25
CA HIS A 257 3.55 3.21 30.52
C HIS A 257 2.29 3.19 29.64
N PHE A 258 2.05 2.13 28.85
CA PHE A 258 0.80 2.04 28.10
C PHE A 258 -0.41 1.92 29.03
N ASN A 259 -1.42 2.75 28.81
CA ASN A 259 -2.73 2.64 29.47
C ASN A 259 -3.45 1.35 29.02
N THR A 260 -3.27 0.26 29.73
CA THR A 260 -3.80 -1.07 29.36
C THR A 260 -5.02 -1.51 30.16
N THR A 261 -5.67 -0.58 30.88
CA THR A 261 -6.77 -0.89 31.80
C THR A 261 -7.94 -1.57 31.08
N GLU A 262 -8.47 -0.93 30.04
CA GLU A 262 -9.58 -1.48 29.25
C GLU A 262 -9.21 -2.79 28.55
N LEU A 263 -7.96 -2.93 28.11
CA LEU A 263 -7.49 -4.16 27.47
C LEU A 263 -7.46 -5.34 28.47
N LYS A 264 -7.08 -5.10 29.72
CA LYS A 264 -7.09 -6.13 30.78
C LYS A 264 -8.52 -6.56 31.11
N GLU A 265 -9.46 -5.62 31.19
CA GLU A 265 -10.87 -5.93 31.40
C GLU A 265 -11.44 -6.77 30.25
N LEU A 266 -11.09 -6.43 29.01
CA LEU A 266 -11.48 -7.18 27.83
C LEU A 266 -10.92 -8.61 27.84
N ILE A 267 -9.66 -8.79 28.24
CA ILE A 267 -9.04 -10.12 28.39
C ILE A 267 -9.80 -10.97 29.43
N VAL A 268 -10.15 -10.39 30.58
CA VAL A 268 -10.90 -11.11 31.62
C VAL A 268 -12.26 -11.53 31.08
N LYS A 269 -12.98 -10.62 30.42
CA LYS A 269 -14.29 -10.92 29.81
C LYS A 269 -14.21 -12.07 28.79
N MET A 270 -13.24 -12.03 27.88
CA MET A 270 -13.04 -13.09 26.88
C MET A 270 -12.71 -14.45 27.52
N ARG A 271 -11.93 -14.48 28.61
CA ARG A 271 -11.63 -15.73 29.33
C ARG A 271 -12.87 -16.33 29.98
N THR A 272 -13.67 -15.51 30.64
CA THR A 272 -14.90 -15.97 31.30
C THR A 272 -15.89 -16.54 30.29
N GLU A 273 -16.04 -15.88 29.14
CA GLU A 273 -16.91 -16.38 28.06
C GLU A 273 -16.43 -17.72 27.48
N ILE A 274 -15.13 -17.88 27.23
CA ILE A 274 -14.55 -19.16 26.78
C ILE A 274 -14.77 -20.27 27.82
N GLN A 275 -14.60 -19.96 29.12
CA GLN A 275 -14.83 -20.92 30.19
C GLN A 275 -16.30 -21.33 30.29
N GLN A 276 -17.24 -20.40 30.11
CA GLN A 276 -18.68 -20.68 30.09
C GLN A 276 -19.07 -21.53 28.88
N GLU A 277 -18.55 -21.23 27.69
CA GLU A 277 -18.75 -22.04 26.48
C GLU A 277 -18.23 -23.48 26.66
N ASN A 278 -17.08 -23.64 27.31
CA ASN A 278 -16.49 -24.96 27.58
C ASN A 278 -17.26 -25.77 28.64
N CYS A 279 -17.73 -25.16 29.74
CA CYS A 279 -18.53 -25.88 30.74
C CYS A 279 -19.97 -26.16 30.26
N ASN A 280 -20.52 -25.36 29.33
CA ASN A 280 -21.81 -25.67 28.69
C ASN A 280 -21.72 -26.85 27.70
N ASN A 281 -20.58 -27.03 27.02
CA ASN A 281 -20.38 -28.11 26.06
C ASN A 281 -19.86 -29.43 26.69
N HIS A 282 -19.34 -29.39 27.93
CA HIS A 282 -18.90 -30.58 28.67
C HIS A 282 -19.28 -30.52 30.17
N PRO A 283 -20.49 -30.96 30.57
CA PRO A 283 -21.01 -30.83 31.94
C PRO A 283 -20.35 -31.73 33.00
N LYS A 284 -19.31 -32.52 32.65
CA LYS A 284 -18.69 -33.51 33.55
C LYS A 284 -17.28 -33.17 34.04
N GLY A 285 -16.77 -31.95 33.82
CA GLY A 285 -15.37 -31.63 34.11
C GLY A 285 -15.08 -30.23 34.64
N CYS A 286 -16.06 -29.53 35.21
CA CYS A 286 -15.83 -28.20 35.78
C CYS A 286 -15.16 -28.37 37.18
N ILE A 287 -13.84 -28.58 37.22
CA ILE A 287 -13.04 -28.40 38.43
C ILE A 287 -12.68 -26.92 38.50
N ILE A 288 -13.16 -26.27 39.55
CA ILE A 288 -12.83 -24.89 39.92
C ILE A 288 -11.40 -24.90 40.50
N ILE A 289 -10.49 -24.13 39.89
CA ILE A 289 -9.27 -23.62 40.55
C ILE A 289 -9.30 -22.10 40.45
#